data_AF-A0A931YC65-F1
#
_entry.id   AF-A0A931YC65-F1
#
_cell.length_a   1.000
_cell.length_b   1.000
_cell.length_c   1.000
_cell.angle_alpha   90.00
_cell.angle_beta   90.00
_cell.angle_gamma   90.00
#
_symmetry.space_group_name_H-M   'P 1'
#
loop_
_entity.id
_entity.type
_entity.pdbx_description
1 polymer ?
#
loop_
_entity_poly.entity_id
_entity_poly.type
_entity_poly.pdbx_seq_one_letter_code
_entity_poly.pdbx_strand_id
1 'polypeptide(L)'
;MKIKYALLSFVLFTLASFVILHSFRYVNAESLAPSGQPITPTPTIIKVSTPPANIPPSQVPPPDSSVEVIRATYGPPNGFVPTQFAVKLGVPLRLEVTATEDGIGCMGSLMIPDFSSQVEFFEKGKTNVIEFIPTSKGLHYITCGMGIPHANLIVK
;
A
#
# COMPACT_ATOMS: atom_id res chain seq x y z
N MET A 1 -24.29 -55.04 19.75
CA MET A 1 -23.42 -54.29 18.81
C MET A 1 -23.48 -52.76 18.90
N LYS A 2 -24.29 -52.14 19.78
CA LYS A 2 -24.45 -50.65 19.81
C LYS A 2 -23.52 -49.91 20.77
N ILE A 3 -22.86 -50.60 21.72
CA ILE A 3 -22.03 -49.98 22.77
C ILE A 3 -20.61 -49.64 22.27
N LYS A 4 -20.07 -50.40 21.31
CA LYS A 4 -18.69 -50.19 20.80
C LYS A 4 -18.54 -48.88 20.00
N TYR A 5 -19.60 -48.41 19.34
CA TYR A 5 -19.59 -47.17 18.55
C TYR A 5 -19.78 -45.89 19.39
N ALA A 6 -20.42 -46.02 20.56
CA ALA A 6 -20.61 -44.91 21.50
C ALA A 6 -19.28 -44.51 22.15
N LEU A 7 -18.45 -45.49 22.53
CA LEU A 7 -17.13 -45.27 23.11
C LEU A 7 -16.12 -44.73 22.10
N LEU A 8 -16.18 -45.19 20.84
CA LEU A 8 -15.31 -44.71 19.77
C LEU A 8 -15.61 -43.25 19.37
N SER A 9 -16.89 -42.85 19.39
CA SER A 9 -17.30 -41.47 19.07
C SER A 9 -16.90 -40.46 20.16
N PHE A 10 -16.91 -40.89 21.43
CA PHE A 10 -16.49 -40.04 22.55
C PHE A 10 -14.99 -39.73 22.52
N VAL A 11 -14.15 -40.70 22.13
CA VAL A 11 -12.70 -40.52 22.00
C VAL A 11 -12.31 -39.63 20.81
N LEU A 12 -13.05 -39.71 19.71
CA LEU A 12 -12.84 -38.82 18.54
C LEU A 12 -13.21 -37.36 18.84
N PHE A 13 -14.27 -37.13 19.63
CA PHE A 13 -14.69 -35.77 20.00
C PHE A 13 -13.75 -35.08 20.99
N THR A 14 -13.12 -35.82 21.90
CA THR A 14 -12.14 -35.26 22.84
C THR A 14 -10.82 -34.91 22.15
N LEU A 15 -10.37 -35.73 21.18
CA LEU A 15 -9.17 -35.44 20.39
C LEU A 15 -9.35 -34.22 19.47
N ALA A 16 -10.51 -34.06 18.82
CA ALA A 16 -10.80 -32.89 17.99
C ALA A 16 -10.86 -31.59 18.80
N SER A 17 -11.39 -31.64 20.03
CA SER A 17 -11.46 -30.47 20.91
C SER A 17 -10.08 -30.02 21.44
N PHE A 18 -9.14 -30.96 21.61
CA PHE A 18 -7.79 -30.66 22.09
C PHE A 18 -6.93 -29.94 21.04
N VAL A 19 -7.10 -30.28 19.75
CA VAL A 19 -6.38 -29.62 18.63
C VAL A 19 -6.85 -28.19 18.41
N ILE A 20 -8.15 -27.91 18.61
CA ILE A 20 -8.70 -26.55 18.44
C ILE A 20 -8.26 -25.64 19.60
N LEU A 21 -8.13 -26.15 20.82
CA LEU A 21 -7.73 -25.34 21.97
C LEU A 21 -6.22 -25.00 22.02
N HIS A 22 -5.36 -25.85 21.45
CA HIS A 22 -3.92 -25.60 21.42
C HIS A 22 -3.45 -24.70 20.26
N SER A 23 -4.29 -24.45 19.25
CA SER A 23 -3.94 -23.60 18.11
C SER A 23 -4.01 -22.09 18.40
N PHE A 24 -4.67 -21.67 19.48
CA PHE A 24 -4.86 -20.25 19.82
C PHE A 24 -3.75 -19.64 20.69
N ARG A 25 -2.64 -20.34 20.95
CA ARG A 25 -1.59 -19.87 21.86
C ARG A 25 -0.29 -19.42 21.18
N TYR A 26 -0.24 -19.31 19.84
CA TYR A 26 1.02 -19.06 19.12
C TYR A 26 1.17 -17.71 18.42
N VAL A 27 0.29 -16.72 18.65
CA VAL A 27 0.54 -15.35 18.18
C VAL A 27 0.22 -14.38 19.30
N ASN A 28 1.18 -14.16 20.20
CA ASN A 28 1.25 -13.01 21.10
C ASN A 28 2.74 -12.76 21.41
N ALA A 29 3.47 -12.25 20.42
CA ALA A 29 4.73 -11.56 20.67
C ALA A 29 4.42 -10.06 20.69
N GLU A 30 3.80 -9.61 21.78
CA GLU A 30 3.56 -8.19 22.02
C GLU A 30 4.84 -7.61 22.62
N SER A 31 5.57 -6.90 21.77
CA SER A 31 6.72 -6.09 22.13
C SER A 31 6.30 -5.06 23.17
N LEU A 32 6.99 -5.05 24.31
CA LEU A 32 6.85 -4.04 25.35
C LEU A 32 7.26 -2.67 24.78
N ALA A 33 6.28 -1.88 24.36
CA ALA A 33 6.45 -0.44 24.14
C ALA A 33 6.25 0.29 25.49
N PRO A 34 7.23 1.08 25.96
CA PRO A 34 7.08 1.80 27.22
C PRO A 34 6.09 2.96 27.10
N SER A 35 5.18 2.97 28.07
CA SER A 35 4.27 4.00 28.56
C SER A 35 4.52 5.44 28.09
N GLY A 36 3.42 6.08 27.67
CA GLY A 36 3.32 7.44 27.19
C GLY A 36 3.86 8.53 28.13
N GLN A 37 4.39 9.58 27.50
CA GLN A 37 4.43 10.92 28.06
C GLN A 37 3.25 11.73 27.49
N PRO A 38 2.65 12.66 28.27
CA PRO A 38 1.61 13.55 27.76
C PRO A 38 2.25 14.59 26.84
N ILE A 39 1.90 14.57 25.55
CA ILE A 39 2.25 15.65 24.63
C ILE A 39 1.23 16.78 24.76
N THR A 40 1.56 17.78 25.57
CA THR A 40 0.92 19.10 25.51
C THR A 40 1.17 19.69 24.12
N PRO A 41 0.14 20.05 23.33
CA PRO A 41 0.35 20.68 22.04
C PRO A 41 0.82 22.13 22.25
N THR A 42 2.13 22.33 22.23
CA THR A 42 2.71 23.65 21.98
C THR A 42 2.43 24.01 20.52
N PRO A 43 1.85 25.17 20.21
CA PRO A 43 1.71 25.62 18.82
C PRO A 43 3.10 25.98 18.28
N THR A 44 3.79 24.97 17.71
CA THR A 44 4.99 25.20 16.92
C THR A 44 4.55 25.71 15.55
N ILE A 45 4.76 27.01 15.35
CA ILE A 45 4.76 27.67 14.03
C ILE A 45 5.52 26.76 13.07
N ILE A 46 4.84 26.22 12.05
CA ILE A 46 5.48 25.46 10.97
C ILE A 46 6.40 26.43 10.22
N LYS A 47 7.68 26.44 10.59
CA LYS A 47 8.74 26.92 9.73
C LYS A 47 8.78 25.94 8.57
N VAL A 48 8.28 26.36 7.40
CA VAL A 48 8.45 25.68 6.12
C VAL A 48 9.90 25.24 6.02
N SER A 49 10.13 23.95 6.24
CA SER A 49 11.45 23.36 6.11
C SER A 49 11.75 23.32 4.63
N THR A 50 12.78 24.07 4.25
CA THR A 50 13.54 23.90 3.04
C THR A 50 13.70 22.39 2.73
N PRO A 51 13.58 21.97 1.45
CA PRO A 51 13.78 20.59 1.04
C PRO A 51 15.10 20.03 1.59
N PRO A 52 15.16 18.80 2.12
CA PRO A 52 16.42 18.17 2.51
C PRO A 52 17.34 18.09 1.30
N ALA A 53 18.46 18.81 1.34
CA ALA A 53 19.47 18.88 0.29
C ALA A 53 20.33 17.60 0.18
N ASN A 54 19.73 16.41 0.35
CA ASN A 54 20.44 15.13 0.23
C ASN A 54 19.68 14.12 -0.64
N ILE A 55 19.10 14.60 -1.74
CA ILE A 55 18.71 13.75 -2.87
C ILE A 55 19.99 13.51 -3.69
N PRO A 56 20.45 12.26 -3.88
CA PRO A 56 21.55 11.95 -4.78
C PRO A 56 21.26 12.57 -6.17
N PRO A 57 22.25 13.19 -6.86
CA PRO A 57 22.04 13.89 -8.13
C PRO A 57 21.41 13.06 -9.27
N SER A 58 21.20 11.75 -9.09
CA SER A 58 20.59 10.85 -10.06
C SER A 58 19.05 10.88 -10.12
N GLN A 59 18.35 11.61 -9.23
CA GLN A 59 16.88 11.66 -9.23
C GLN A 59 16.29 12.97 -9.77
N VAL A 60 17.12 13.94 -10.15
CA VAL A 60 16.65 15.15 -10.82
C VAL A 60 16.65 14.87 -12.33
N PRO A 61 15.49 14.81 -12.99
CA PRO A 61 15.45 14.58 -14.42
C PRO A 61 16.16 15.72 -15.17
N PRO A 62 16.91 15.42 -16.25
CA PRO A 62 17.56 16.44 -17.07
C PRO A 62 16.54 17.48 -17.56
N PRO A 63 16.89 18.78 -17.61
CA PRO A 63 15.99 19.87 -18.00
C PRO A 63 15.29 19.69 -19.36
N ASP A 64 15.87 18.88 -20.25
CA ASP A 64 15.36 18.61 -21.61
C ASP A 64 14.65 17.26 -21.77
N SER A 65 14.44 16.52 -20.68
CA SER A 65 13.77 15.21 -20.74
C SER A 65 12.24 15.38 -20.85
N SER A 66 11.67 14.86 -21.94
CA SER A 66 10.21 14.85 -22.14
C SER A 66 9.54 14.02 -21.03
N VAL A 67 8.71 14.65 -20.21
CA VAL A 67 7.92 13.95 -19.19
C VAL A 67 6.81 13.13 -19.87
N GLU A 68 6.78 11.83 -19.59
CA GLU A 68 5.68 10.94 -19.97
C GLU A 68 4.53 11.14 -18.97
N VAL A 69 3.30 11.33 -19.44
CA VAL A 69 2.13 11.56 -18.58
C VAL A 69 1.11 10.46 -18.79
N ILE A 70 0.70 9.79 -17.71
CA ILE A 70 -0.37 8.79 -17.70
C ILE A 70 -1.48 9.22 -16.73
N ARG A 71 -2.72 8.82 -17.04
CA ARG A 71 -3.90 9.23 -16.28
C ARG A 71 -4.75 8.04 -15.87
N ALA A 72 -5.33 8.14 -14.69
CA ALA A 72 -6.24 7.14 -14.16
C ALA A 72 -7.38 7.77 -13.35
N THR A 73 -8.47 7.02 -13.21
CA THR A 73 -9.50 7.24 -12.20
C THR A 73 -9.45 6.12 -11.17
N TYR A 74 -9.70 6.45 -9.90
CA TYR A 74 -9.71 5.47 -8.82
C TYR A 74 -10.93 5.60 -7.92
N GLY A 75 -11.70 4.52 -7.84
CA GLY A 75 -12.85 4.37 -6.96
C GLY A 75 -13.99 3.57 -7.58
N PRO A 76 -15.11 3.38 -6.87
CA PRO A 76 -16.22 2.55 -7.29
C PRO A 76 -16.93 3.09 -8.54
N PRO A 77 -17.58 2.21 -9.32
CA PRO A 77 -17.64 0.75 -9.13
C PRO A 77 -16.42 0.00 -9.70
N ASN A 78 -15.58 0.70 -10.48
CA ASN A 78 -14.59 0.05 -11.35
C ASN A 78 -13.20 -0.09 -10.72
N GLY A 79 -12.95 0.50 -9.55
CA GLY A 79 -11.63 0.53 -8.93
C GLY A 79 -10.69 1.42 -9.72
N PHE A 80 -9.51 0.90 -10.07
CA PHE A 80 -8.46 1.67 -10.75
C PHE A 80 -8.55 1.48 -12.26
N VAL A 81 -8.73 2.56 -13.01
CA VAL A 81 -8.94 2.51 -14.47
C VAL A 81 -8.06 3.53 -15.18
N PRO A 82 -7.26 3.13 -16.18
CA PRO A 82 -7.05 1.75 -16.64
C PRO A 82 -6.16 0.94 -15.68
N THR A 83 -6.25 -0.40 -15.73
CA THR A 83 -5.48 -1.30 -14.86
C THR A 83 -4.10 -1.67 -15.41
N GLN A 84 -3.71 -1.16 -16.58
CA GLN A 84 -2.42 -1.44 -17.19
C GLN A 84 -1.88 -0.22 -17.94
N PHE A 85 -0.59 0.05 -17.73
CA PHE A 85 0.16 1.10 -18.40
C PHE A 85 1.44 0.50 -18.97
N ALA A 86 1.89 1.01 -20.12
CA ALA A 86 3.21 0.72 -20.66
C ALA A 86 3.99 2.04 -20.76
N VAL A 87 5.17 2.08 -20.13
CA VAL A 87 5.98 3.30 -19.99
C VAL A 87 7.45 3.01 -20.29
N LYS A 88 8.25 4.06 -20.48
CA LYS A 88 9.67 3.92 -20.85
C LYS A 88 10.59 3.91 -19.64
N LEU A 89 11.60 3.03 -19.65
CA LEU A 89 12.67 3.05 -18.65
C LEU A 89 13.45 4.38 -18.69
N GLY A 90 13.74 4.96 -17.52
CA GLY A 90 14.61 6.13 -17.39
C GLY A 90 13.99 7.45 -17.87
N VAL A 91 12.73 7.45 -18.30
CA VAL A 91 12.00 8.66 -18.68
C VAL A 91 11.19 9.16 -17.47
N PRO A 92 11.19 10.46 -17.16
CA PRO A 92 10.39 10.98 -16.07
C PRO A 92 8.91 10.76 -16.35
N LEU A 93 8.20 10.19 -15.38
CA LEU A 93 6.82 9.79 -15.48
C LEU A 93 5.98 10.57 -14.48
N ARG A 94 4.87 11.13 -14.95
CA ARG A 94 3.84 11.77 -14.14
C ARG A 94 2.56 10.97 -14.22
N LEU A 95 2.18 10.35 -13.10
CA LEU A 95 0.90 9.66 -12.94
C LEU A 95 -0.10 10.60 -12.29
N GLU A 96 -1.16 10.92 -13.03
CA GLU A 96 -2.30 11.72 -12.55
C GLU A 96 -3.47 10.79 -12.21
N VAL A 97 -3.88 10.74 -10.94
CA VAL A 97 -4.99 9.88 -10.49
C VAL A 97 -6.11 10.73 -9.90
N THR A 98 -7.28 10.68 -10.52
CA THR A 98 -8.48 11.34 -10.01
C THR A 98 -9.30 10.37 -9.18
N ALA A 99 -9.53 10.71 -7.91
CA ALA A 99 -10.36 9.89 -7.03
C ALA A 99 -11.85 10.18 -7.23
N THR A 100 -12.67 9.13 -7.32
CA THR A 100 -14.13 9.27 -7.49
C THR A 100 -14.89 9.27 -6.16
N GLU A 101 -14.20 9.02 -5.04
CA GLU A 101 -14.72 9.02 -3.68
C GLU A 101 -13.71 9.58 -2.67
N ASP A 102 -14.15 9.77 -1.42
CA ASP A 102 -13.37 10.40 -0.32
C ASP A 102 -12.31 9.48 0.29
N GLY A 103 -12.09 8.31 -0.30
CA GLY A 103 -10.95 7.47 0.00
C GLY A 103 -11.01 6.79 1.37
N ILE A 104 -11.77 5.69 1.49
CA ILE A 104 -11.81 4.88 2.72
C ILE A 104 -11.14 3.52 2.46
N GLY A 105 -10.26 3.12 3.39
CA GLY A 105 -9.53 1.86 3.29
C GLY A 105 -8.62 1.83 2.05
N CYS A 106 -8.64 0.72 1.31
CA CYS A 106 -7.74 0.53 0.18
C CYS A 106 -7.99 1.53 -0.98
N MET A 107 -9.21 2.06 -1.13
CA MET A 107 -9.49 3.09 -2.14
C MET A 107 -9.00 4.50 -1.75
N GLY A 108 -8.55 4.69 -0.51
CA GLY A 108 -8.11 6.00 -0.02
C GLY A 108 -6.63 6.30 -0.16
N SER A 109 -5.85 5.36 -0.70
CA SER A 109 -4.42 5.57 -0.85
C SER A 109 -3.83 4.88 -2.08
N LEU A 110 -2.68 5.39 -2.51
CA LEU A 110 -1.89 4.82 -3.60
C LEU A 110 -0.40 4.87 -3.32
N MET A 111 0.32 3.88 -3.82
CA MET A 111 1.77 3.76 -3.72
C MET A 111 2.31 3.01 -4.95
N ILE A 112 3.58 3.23 -5.27
CA ILE A 112 4.31 2.46 -6.28
C ILE A 112 5.60 1.93 -5.62
N PRO A 113 5.53 0.79 -4.91
CA PRO A 113 6.57 0.36 -3.96
C PRO A 113 7.97 0.23 -4.55
N ASP A 114 8.07 -0.11 -5.83
CA ASP A 114 9.36 -0.31 -6.50
C ASP A 114 10.10 1.01 -6.81
N PHE A 115 9.40 2.15 -6.83
CA PHE A 115 9.96 3.45 -7.22
C PHE A 115 9.79 4.56 -6.17
N SER A 116 8.83 4.43 -5.25
CA SER A 116 8.59 5.42 -4.20
C SER A 116 8.11 4.74 -2.92
N SER A 117 8.59 5.25 -1.79
CA SER A 117 8.09 4.90 -0.46
C SER A 117 6.91 5.77 0.00
N GLN A 118 6.49 6.73 -0.83
CA GLN A 118 5.42 7.67 -0.50
C GLN A 118 4.05 7.06 -0.74
N VAL A 119 3.17 7.25 0.23
CA VAL A 119 1.76 6.89 0.13
C VAL A 119 0.97 8.17 -0.11
N GLU A 120 0.30 8.25 -1.24
CA GLU A 120 -0.61 9.35 -1.55
C GLU A 120 -1.99 9.05 -1.00
N PHE A 121 -2.64 10.05 -0.40
CA PHE A 121 -4.00 9.94 0.12
C PHE A 121 -4.96 10.73 -0.75
N PHE A 122 -6.16 10.18 -0.93
CA PHE A 122 -7.11 10.70 -1.89
C PHE A 122 -8.32 11.36 -1.25
N GLU A 123 -8.82 12.39 -1.93
CA GLU A 123 -10.07 13.06 -1.62
C GLU A 123 -10.92 13.12 -2.89
N LYS A 124 -12.25 13.05 -2.74
CA LYS A 124 -13.16 12.97 -3.87
C LYS A 124 -13.02 14.14 -4.82
N GLY A 125 -12.90 13.84 -6.11
CA GLY A 125 -12.81 14.83 -7.17
C GLY A 125 -11.45 15.53 -7.26
N LYS A 126 -10.49 15.22 -6.37
CA LYS A 126 -9.13 15.73 -6.49
C LYS A 126 -8.29 14.81 -7.37
N THR A 127 -7.40 15.43 -8.13
CA THR A 127 -6.35 14.74 -8.89
C THR A 127 -5.04 14.80 -8.12
N ASN A 128 -4.49 13.64 -7.83
CA ASN A 128 -3.19 13.49 -7.19
C ASN A 128 -2.15 13.22 -8.26
N VAL A 129 -0.98 13.81 -8.07
CA VAL A 129 0.09 13.81 -9.06
C VAL A 129 1.32 13.16 -8.43
N ILE A 130 1.72 12.01 -8.99
CA ILE A 130 2.87 11.25 -8.53
C ILE A 130 3.93 11.31 -9.63
N GLU A 131 5.11 11.83 -9.28
CA GLU A 131 6.22 11.99 -10.21
C GLU A 131 7.38 11.10 -9.80
N PHE A 132 7.88 10.29 -10.73
CA PHE A 132 9.01 9.39 -10.51
C PHE A 132 9.71 9.04 -11.82
N ILE A 133 10.89 8.43 -11.73
CA ILE A 133 11.63 7.92 -12.88
C ILE A 133 11.71 6.39 -12.72
N PRO A 134 11.16 5.58 -13.64
CA PRO A 134 11.30 4.13 -13.58
C PRO A 134 12.77 3.73 -13.75
N THR A 135 13.33 3.02 -12.76
CA THR A 135 14.75 2.63 -12.71
C THR A 135 15.01 1.16 -13.05
N SER A 136 13.96 0.35 -13.16
CA SER A 136 14.03 -1.08 -13.50
C SER A 136 12.96 -1.45 -14.54
N LYS A 137 13.27 -2.43 -15.39
CA LYS A 137 12.35 -2.95 -16.42
C LYS A 137 11.46 -4.04 -15.84
N GLY A 138 10.32 -4.25 -16.49
CA GLY A 138 9.45 -5.38 -16.21
C GLY A 138 8.06 -4.96 -15.74
N LEU A 139 7.42 -5.88 -15.02
CA LEU A 139 6.09 -5.67 -14.44
C LEU A 139 6.23 -5.14 -13.02
N HIS A 140 5.69 -3.95 -12.79
CA HIS A 140 5.61 -3.30 -11.49
C HIS A 140 4.14 -3.10 -11.12
N TYR A 141 3.87 -2.90 -9.83
CA TYR A 141 2.52 -2.74 -9.32
C TYR A 141 2.29 -1.35 -8.77
N ILE A 142 1.12 -0.81 -9.12
CA ILE A 142 0.50 0.31 -8.43
C ILE A 142 -0.44 -0.31 -7.39
N THR A 143 -0.20 -0.02 -6.11
CA THR A 143 -0.90 -0.62 -4.98
C THR A 143 -1.60 0.44 -4.15
N CYS A 144 -2.56 0.05 -3.30
CA CYS A 144 -2.96 0.92 -2.19
C CYS A 144 -1.88 0.93 -1.09
N GLY A 145 -2.01 1.80 -0.08
CA GLY A 145 -1.07 1.87 1.05
C GLY A 145 -0.94 0.58 1.87
N MET A 146 -1.87 -0.37 1.69
CA MET A 146 -1.83 -1.72 2.29
C MET A 146 -1.09 -2.75 1.43
N GLY A 147 -0.58 -2.37 0.25
CA GLY A 147 0.14 -3.26 -0.66
C GLY A 147 -0.74 -4.13 -1.57
N ILE A 148 -2.05 -3.88 -1.63
CA ILE A 148 -2.94 -4.61 -2.56
C ILE A 148 -2.79 -4.01 -3.97
N PRO A 149 -2.45 -4.80 -5.00
CA PRO A 149 -2.32 -4.32 -6.37
C PRO A 149 -3.66 -3.89 -6.99
N HIS A 150 -3.64 -2.77 -7.71
CA HIS A 150 -4.78 -2.25 -8.47
C HIS A 150 -4.50 -2.07 -9.95
N ALA A 151 -3.25 -1.78 -10.31
CA ALA A 151 -2.84 -1.64 -11.69
C ALA A 151 -1.39 -2.10 -11.91
N ASN A 152 -1.11 -2.41 -13.16
CA ASN A 152 0.17 -2.88 -13.65
C ASN A 152 0.88 -1.76 -14.40
N LEU A 153 2.16 -1.57 -14.10
CA LEU A 153 3.04 -0.66 -14.81
C LEU A 153 4.12 -1.49 -15.51
N ILE A 154 4.04 -1.57 -16.83
CA ILE A 154 4.97 -2.34 -17.67
C ILE A 154 6.05 -1.38 -18.17
N VAL A 155 7.25 -1.48 -17.60
CA VAL A 155 8.39 -0.65 -17.98
C VAL A 155 9.21 -1.36 -19.06
N LYS A 156 9.38 -0.70 -20.21
CA LYS A 156 10.06 -1.23 -21.41
C LYS A 156 11.44 -0.60 -21.64
#